data_AF-A0A2W7AV60-F1
#
_entry.id   AF-A0A2W7AV60-F1
#
_cell.length_a   1.000
_cell.length_b   1.000
_cell.length_c   1.000
_cell.angle_alpha   90.00
_cell.angle_beta   90.00
_cell.angle_gamma   90.00
#
_symmetry.space_group_name_H-M   'P 1'
#
loop_
_entity.id
_entity.type
_entity.pdbx_description
1 polymer ?
#
loop_
_entity_poly.entity_id
_entity_poly.type
_entity_poly.pdbx_seq_one_letter_code
_entity_poly.pdbx_strand_id
1 'polypeptide(L)'
;MGHPSHSVDCGSLNDALHLPVICESDPSSQALTTSEPILKPLNRKQVLSWLSENVPEKRLNHILRVEETAIKLAQYHDLDWERAAQAGLLHDLAKYFKPKRLLELAKADELELDPMDEINPHLLHADVGAIVAREEFGVCDAEVLAAIRNHTLGRPGMSLVSCVVFLADSMEPGRGDTLELNELRKLSRKNLYRAVLQTCEDSMRSLFAKQGLIHPRALQTRNWALQMAQQSTTKGDKPKLSSS
;
A
#
# COMPACT_ATOMS: atom_id res chain seq x y z
N MET A 1 -39.60 14.11 -0.87
CA MET A 1 -38.68 14.06 0.28
C MET A 1 -37.29 13.88 -0.30
N GLY A 2 -36.54 14.97 -0.41
CA GLY A 2 -35.27 15.01 -1.14
C GLY A 2 -34.09 14.58 -0.28
N HIS A 3 -33.29 13.64 -0.77
CA HIS A 3 -31.97 13.36 -0.24
C HIS A 3 -30.98 14.45 -0.67
N PRO A 4 -30.11 14.96 0.21
CA PRO A 4 -29.02 15.81 -0.23
C PRO A 4 -27.93 14.91 -0.84
N SER A 5 -27.73 15.04 -2.14
CA SER A 5 -26.53 14.56 -2.84
C SER A 5 -25.36 15.43 -2.40
N HIS A 6 -24.51 14.92 -1.50
CA HIS A 6 -23.21 15.53 -1.25
C HIS A 6 -22.27 15.24 -2.43
N SER A 7 -22.35 16.08 -3.46
CA SER A 7 -21.34 16.19 -4.49
C SER A 7 -20.14 16.93 -3.89
N VAL A 8 -19.15 16.19 -3.40
CA VAL A 8 -17.83 16.78 -3.13
C VAL A 8 -17.18 16.96 -4.50
N ASP A 9 -17.36 18.15 -5.07
CA ASP A 9 -16.50 18.65 -6.11
C ASP A 9 -15.28 19.24 -5.39
N CYS A 10 -14.27 18.40 -5.14
CA CYS A 10 -12.97 18.91 -4.69
C CYS A 10 -12.49 19.88 -5.76
N GLY A 11 -12.37 21.13 -5.36
CA GLY A 11 -12.15 22.27 -6.24
C GLY A 11 -10.96 22.10 -7.16
N SER A 12 -11.08 22.77 -8.30
CA SER A 12 -10.00 23.15 -9.19
C SER A 12 -8.72 23.42 -8.42
N LEU A 13 -7.63 22.81 -8.91
CA LEU A 13 -6.25 23.10 -8.51
C LEU A 13 -6.06 24.62 -8.36
N ASN A 14 -5.50 25.04 -7.24
CA ASN A 14 -4.83 26.33 -7.18
C ASN A 14 -3.63 26.23 -8.12
N ASP A 15 -3.68 26.95 -9.24
CA ASP A 15 -2.57 27.26 -10.15
C ASP A 15 -1.52 28.15 -9.45
N ALA A 16 -1.01 27.72 -8.31
CA ALA A 16 0.08 28.37 -7.60
C ALA A 16 1.37 27.59 -7.87
N LEU A 17 1.97 27.81 -9.04
CA LEU A 17 3.38 27.58 -9.36
C LEU A 17 4.05 26.43 -8.56
N HIS A 18 3.53 25.21 -8.70
CA HIS A 18 4.19 24.02 -8.16
C HIS A 18 5.32 23.69 -9.13
N LEU A 19 6.53 24.17 -8.82
CA LEU A 19 7.74 23.69 -9.48
C LEU A 19 7.74 22.16 -9.32
N PRO A 20 7.95 21.38 -10.41
CA PRO A 20 7.97 19.93 -10.30
C PRO A 20 9.01 19.54 -9.25
N VAL A 21 8.60 18.73 -8.27
CA VAL A 21 9.55 18.12 -7.35
C VAL A 21 10.35 17.11 -8.17
N ILE A 22 11.53 17.53 -8.62
CA ILE A 22 12.46 16.66 -9.35
C ILE A 22 12.99 15.65 -8.32
N CYS A 23 12.44 14.44 -8.34
CA CYS A 23 13.16 13.28 -7.81
C CYS A 23 14.34 13.07 -8.76
N GLU A 24 15.54 13.49 -8.36
CA GLU A 24 16.74 13.34 -9.19
C GLU A 24 16.86 11.88 -9.67
N SER A 25 16.68 11.68 -10.97
CA SER A 25 16.97 10.42 -11.63
C SER A 25 18.40 10.48 -12.17
N ASP A 26 19.21 9.53 -11.69
CA ASP A 26 20.43 8.98 -12.31
C ASP A 26 21.78 9.68 -12.01
N PRO A 27 22.61 9.14 -11.08
CA PRO A 27 24.04 9.35 -11.12
C PRO A 27 24.67 8.33 -12.08
N SER A 28 24.54 8.58 -13.39
CA SER A 28 25.48 7.96 -14.32
C SER A 28 26.87 8.48 -13.96
N SER A 29 27.75 7.56 -13.53
CA SER A 29 29.11 7.80 -13.01
C SER A 29 29.21 8.21 -11.53
N GLN A 30 29.28 7.22 -10.62
CA GLN A 30 30.45 6.97 -9.77
C GLN A 30 30.22 5.82 -8.77
N ALA A 31 31.20 4.89 -8.75
CA ALA A 31 31.61 3.93 -7.73
C ALA A 31 30.59 3.26 -6.78
N LEU A 32 30.67 1.91 -6.70
CA LEU A 32 30.05 1.07 -5.68
C LEU A 32 30.30 1.61 -4.25
N THR A 33 29.25 2.12 -3.61
CA THR A 33 29.10 2.14 -2.16
C THR A 33 27.70 1.62 -1.82
N THR A 34 27.63 0.47 -1.14
CA THR A 34 26.40 -0.24 -0.76
C THR A 34 25.70 0.39 0.43
N SER A 35 25.36 1.67 0.36
CA SER A 35 24.45 2.31 1.33
C SER A 35 23.06 2.37 0.72
N GLU A 36 22.07 1.76 1.38
CA GLU A 36 20.67 2.00 1.03
C GLU A 36 20.40 3.52 1.00
N PRO A 37 19.59 4.01 0.04
CA PRO A 37 19.27 5.42 -0.05
C PRO A 37 18.61 5.89 1.26
N ILE A 38 19.12 6.99 1.79
CA ILE A 38 18.64 7.59 3.04
C ILE A 38 17.20 8.04 2.82
N LEU A 39 16.27 7.54 3.65
CA LEU A 39 14.87 7.95 3.60
C LEU A 39 14.76 9.44 3.91
N LYS A 40 14.17 10.20 2.99
CA LYS A 40 13.92 11.63 3.20
C LYS A 40 12.79 11.81 4.22
N PRO A 41 12.95 12.69 5.23
CA PRO A 41 11.90 12.91 6.22
C PRO A 41 10.68 13.58 5.58
N LEU A 42 9.50 12.99 5.83
CA LEU A 42 8.20 13.49 5.39
C LEU A 42 7.68 14.56 6.36
N ASN A 43 7.16 15.68 5.82
CA ASN A 43 6.45 16.66 6.65
C ASN A 43 5.07 16.14 7.07
N ARG A 44 5.03 15.33 8.13
CA ARG A 44 3.81 14.69 8.63
C ARG A 44 2.67 15.68 8.94
N LYS A 45 2.98 16.89 9.43
CA LYS A 45 1.97 17.91 9.73
C LYS A 45 1.25 18.38 8.46
N GLN A 46 2.00 18.61 7.38
CA GLN A 46 1.44 18.98 6.08
C GLN A 46 0.54 17.88 5.53
N VAL A 47 0.97 16.61 5.60
CA VAL A 47 0.17 15.45 5.16
C VAL A 47 -1.14 15.35 5.93
N LEU A 48 -1.10 15.51 7.26
CA LEU A 48 -2.30 15.44 8.09
C LEU A 48 -3.29 16.57 7.80
N SER A 49 -2.81 17.79 7.56
CA SER A 49 -3.66 18.91 7.14
C SER A 49 -4.37 18.57 5.83
N TRP A 50 -3.62 18.11 4.83
CA TRP A 50 -4.17 17.73 3.53
C TRP A 50 -5.20 16.61 3.67
N LEU A 51 -4.90 15.54 4.42
CA LEU A 51 -5.83 14.43 4.65
C LEU A 51 -7.12 14.91 5.33
N SER A 52 -7.03 15.80 6.32
CA SER A 52 -8.21 16.32 7.03
C SER A 52 -9.17 17.12 6.12
N GLU A 53 -8.65 17.67 5.02
CA GLU A 53 -9.42 18.43 4.03
C GLU A 53 -9.93 17.55 2.88
N ASN A 54 -9.24 16.45 2.57
CA ASN A 54 -9.50 15.66 1.36
C ASN A 54 -10.17 14.29 1.61
N VAL A 55 -10.15 13.78 2.85
CA VAL A 55 -10.84 12.53 3.20
C VAL A 55 -11.76 12.70 4.41
N PRO A 56 -12.86 11.94 4.51
CA PRO A 56 -13.71 11.96 5.69
C PRO A 56 -12.95 11.55 6.95
N GLU A 57 -13.38 12.06 8.11
CA GLU A 57 -12.77 11.76 9.41
C GLU A 57 -12.60 10.25 9.67
N LYS A 58 -13.60 9.43 9.29
CA LYS A 58 -13.52 7.97 9.40
C LYS A 58 -12.34 7.38 8.62
N ARG A 59 -12.02 7.93 7.45
CA ARG A 59 -10.87 7.52 6.65
C ARG A 59 -9.57 8.02 7.25
N LEU A 60 -9.52 9.26 7.73
CA LEU A 60 -8.33 9.76 8.43
C LEU A 60 -7.98 8.87 9.63
N ASN A 61 -8.97 8.52 10.45
CA ASN A 61 -8.79 7.60 11.57
C ASN A 61 -8.34 6.19 11.13
N HIS A 62 -8.83 5.70 9.99
CA HIS A 62 -8.33 4.47 9.37
C HIS A 62 -6.85 4.58 9.02
N ILE A 63 -6.45 5.64 8.30
CA ILE A 63 -5.07 5.88 7.88
C ILE A 63 -4.13 5.93 9.08
N LEU A 64 -4.50 6.63 10.16
CA LEU A 64 -3.70 6.70 11.38
C LEU A 64 -3.50 5.34 12.05
N ARG A 65 -4.54 4.49 12.05
CA ARG A 65 -4.42 3.11 12.58
C ARG A 65 -3.61 2.20 11.67
N VAL A 66 -3.66 2.41 10.35
CA VAL A 66 -2.78 1.72 9.39
C VAL A 66 -1.33 2.12 9.59
N GLU A 67 -1.02 3.41 9.72
CA GLU A 67 0.32 3.92 10.06
C GLU A 67 0.85 3.25 11.33
N GLU A 68 0.08 3.26 12.42
CA GLU A 68 0.49 2.65 13.69
C GLU A 68 0.67 1.13 13.58
N THR A 69 -0.22 0.45 12.85
CA THR A 69 -0.14 -1.00 12.65
C THR A 69 1.07 -1.39 11.79
N ALA A 70 1.37 -0.60 10.76
CA ALA A 70 2.52 -0.78 9.89
C ALA A 70 3.83 -0.60 10.66
N ILE A 71 3.94 0.45 11.49
CA ILE A 71 5.10 0.66 12.38
C ILE A 71 5.33 -0.57 13.27
N LYS A 72 4.29 -0.99 14.00
CA LYS A 72 4.39 -2.12 14.94
C LYS A 72 4.77 -3.42 14.26
N LEU A 73 4.20 -3.69 13.07
CA LEU A 73 4.49 -4.90 12.33
C LEU A 73 5.89 -4.87 11.71
N ALA A 74 6.34 -3.73 11.19
CA ALA A 74 7.70 -3.55 10.69
C ALA A 74 8.74 -3.78 11.80
N GLN A 75 8.52 -3.18 12.98
CA GLN A 75 9.37 -3.39 14.15
C GLN A 75 9.40 -4.86 14.59
N TYR A 76 8.27 -5.58 14.52
CA TYR A 76 8.22 -7.00 14.87
C TYR A 76 9.10 -7.88 13.95
N HIS A 77 9.29 -7.46 12.70
CA HIS A 77 10.09 -8.17 11.70
C HIS A 77 11.49 -7.56 11.49
N ASP A 78 11.94 -6.67 12.40
CA ASP A 78 13.21 -5.97 12.30
C ASP A 78 13.40 -5.22 10.96
N LEU A 79 12.32 -4.64 10.43
CA LEU A 79 12.30 -3.86 9.18
C LEU A 79 12.40 -2.36 9.44
N ASP A 80 12.70 -1.59 8.39
CA ASP A 80 12.61 -0.14 8.41
C ASP A 80 11.16 0.30 8.66
N TRP A 81 10.89 0.68 9.91
CA TRP A 81 9.58 1.12 10.35
C TRP A 81 9.27 2.55 9.90
N GLU A 82 10.26 3.37 9.53
CA GLU A 82 10.04 4.73 9.03
C GLU A 82 9.46 4.69 7.61
N ARG A 83 10.00 3.81 6.75
CA ARG A 83 9.40 3.54 5.42
C ARG A 83 7.98 3.01 5.54
N ALA A 84 7.75 2.07 6.46
CA ALA A 84 6.42 1.53 6.72
C ALA A 84 5.43 2.60 7.26
N ALA A 85 5.91 3.50 8.12
CA ALA A 85 5.11 4.62 8.64
C ALA A 85 4.70 5.58 7.51
N GLN A 86 5.66 6.03 6.69
CA GLN A 86 5.39 6.94 5.59
C GLN A 86 4.39 6.33 4.59
N ALA A 87 4.62 5.08 4.18
CA ALA A 87 3.71 4.40 3.26
C ALA A 87 2.31 4.18 3.90
N GLY A 88 2.25 3.79 5.17
CA GLY A 88 0.99 3.62 5.90
C GLY A 88 0.18 4.91 6.01
N LEU A 89 0.83 6.04 6.26
CA LEU A 89 0.17 7.36 6.33
C LEU A 89 -0.36 7.82 4.95
N LEU A 90 0.30 7.42 3.87
CA LEU A 90 0.01 7.91 2.50
C LEU A 90 -0.81 6.92 1.65
N HIS A 91 -1.06 5.69 2.12
CA HIS A 91 -1.60 4.62 1.26
C HIS A 91 -2.93 4.96 0.57
N ASP A 92 -3.81 5.69 1.25
CA ASP A 92 -5.19 5.95 0.83
C ASP A 92 -5.40 7.42 0.38
N LEU A 93 -4.34 8.14 -0.01
CA LEU A 93 -4.41 9.55 -0.45
C LEU A 93 -5.48 9.80 -1.53
N ALA A 94 -5.55 8.91 -2.53
CA ALA A 94 -6.48 9.04 -3.65
C ALA A 94 -7.80 8.28 -3.42
N LYS A 95 -8.07 7.78 -2.21
CA LYS A 95 -9.23 6.90 -1.91
C LYS A 95 -10.59 7.52 -2.23
N TYR A 96 -10.69 8.85 -2.16
CA TYR A 96 -11.93 9.58 -2.40
C TYR A 96 -11.94 10.34 -3.73
N PHE A 97 -10.95 10.12 -4.59
CA PHE A 97 -10.94 10.71 -5.92
C PHE A 97 -12.04 10.08 -6.78
N LYS A 98 -12.68 10.91 -7.63
CA LYS A 98 -13.71 10.44 -8.56
C LYS A 98 -13.08 9.49 -9.60
N PRO A 99 -13.79 8.46 -10.08
CA PRO A 99 -13.29 7.51 -11.08
C PRO A 99 -12.63 8.16 -12.31
N LYS A 100 -13.24 9.23 -12.83
CA LYS A 100 -12.70 10.00 -13.96
C LYS A 100 -11.32 10.60 -13.64
N ARG A 101 -11.15 11.18 -12.45
CA ARG A 101 -9.88 11.77 -12.01
C ARG A 101 -8.79 10.70 -11.82
N LEU A 102 -9.16 9.53 -11.28
CA LEU A 102 -8.24 8.41 -11.15
C LEU A 102 -7.69 7.96 -12.52
N LEU A 103 -8.57 7.78 -13.50
CA LEU A 103 -8.18 7.42 -14.87
C LEU A 103 -7.34 8.50 -15.56
N GLU A 104 -7.69 9.77 -15.40
CA GLU A 104 -6.93 10.89 -15.96
C GLU A 104 -5.51 10.94 -15.41
N LEU A 105 -5.34 10.84 -14.09
CA LEU A 105 -4.03 10.82 -13.44
C LEU A 105 -3.22 9.59 -13.83
N ALA A 106 -3.85 8.41 -13.85
CA ALA A 106 -3.19 7.18 -14.25
C ALA A 106 -2.69 7.25 -15.70
N LYS A 107 -3.48 7.80 -16.63
CA LYS A 107 -3.08 7.98 -18.03
C LYS A 107 -2.00 9.05 -18.19
N ALA A 108 -2.07 10.13 -17.42
CA ALA A 108 -1.07 11.20 -17.45
C ALA A 108 0.31 10.72 -16.93
N ASP A 109 0.33 9.80 -15.98
CA ASP A 109 1.56 9.14 -15.49
C ASP A 109 1.94 7.89 -16.31
N GLU A 110 1.31 7.71 -17.49
CA GLU A 110 1.58 6.60 -18.42
C GLU A 110 1.46 5.20 -17.80
N LEU A 111 0.55 5.03 -16.82
CA LEU A 111 0.31 3.73 -16.21
C LEU A 111 -0.33 2.76 -17.22
N GLU A 112 0.21 1.54 -17.27
CA GLU A 112 -0.43 0.43 -17.96
C GLU A 112 -1.70 0.01 -17.21
N LEU A 113 -2.86 0.24 -17.84
CA LEU A 113 -4.17 -0.11 -17.28
C LEU A 113 -4.61 -1.49 -17.77
N ASP A 114 -5.01 -2.34 -16.83
CA ASP A 114 -5.76 -3.56 -17.15
C ASP A 114 -7.21 -3.18 -17.50
N PRO A 115 -7.91 -3.92 -18.38
CA PRO A 115 -9.35 -3.70 -18.60
C PRO A 115 -10.17 -3.67 -17.31
N MET A 116 -9.74 -4.39 -16.28
CA MET A 116 -10.35 -4.38 -14.95
C MET A 116 -10.22 -3.04 -14.22
N ASP A 117 -9.15 -2.29 -14.47
CA ASP A 117 -8.97 -0.94 -13.93
C ASP A 117 -9.97 0.04 -14.56
N GLU A 118 -10.28 -0.12 -15.85
CA GLU A 118 -11.30 0.71 -16.51
C GLU A 118 -12.73 0.36 -16.06
N ILE A 119 -13.01 -0.93 -15.82
CA ILE A 119 -14.31 -1.41 -15.31
C ILE A 119 -14.52 -0.95 -13.85
N ASN A 120 -13.45 -0.98 -13.03
CA ASN A 120 -13.51 -0.55 -11.64
C ASN A 120 -12.37 0.43 -11.31
N PRO A 121 -12.48 1.70 -11.73
CA PRO A 121 -11.41 2.68 -11.54
C PRO A 121 -11.08 2.97 -10.09
N HIS A 122 -11.97 2.62 -9.16
CA HIS A 122 -11.69 2.76 -7.73
C HIS A 122 -10.48 1.94 -7.30
N LEU A 123 -10.10 0.87 -8.00
CA LEU A 123 -8.87 0.12 -7.71
C LEU A 123 -7.61 0.96 -7.89
N LEU A 124 -7.64 1.93 -8.82
CA LEU A 124 -6.49 2.79 -9.15
C LEU A 124 -6.11 3.76 -8.03
N HIS A 125 -6.89 3.91 -6.95
CA HIS A 125 -6.51 4.78 -5.83
C HIS A 125 -5.15 4.40 -5.21
N ALA A 126 -4.75 3.12 -5.29
CA ALA A 126 -3.44 2.70 -4.80
C ALA A 126 -2.32 3.23 -5.69
N ASP A 127 -2.41 2.98 -7.01
CA ASP A 127 -1.42 3.45 -7.98
C ASP A 127 -1.39 5.00 -8.04
N VAL A 128 -2.55 5.64 -8.10
CA VAL A 128 -2.69 7.11 -8.07
C VAL A 128 -2.30 7.70 -6.73
N GLY A 129 -2.50 6.99 -5.62
CA GLY A 129 -2.03 7.41 -4.30
C GLY A 129 -0.52 7.61 -4.26
N ALA A 130 0.24 6.76 -4.97
CA ALA A 130 1.69 6.92 -5.09
C ALA A 130 2.08 8.10 -5.99
N ILE A 131 1.30 8.38 -7.04
CA ILE A 131 1.47 9.59 -7.88
C ILE A 131 1.30 10.84 -7.01
N VAL A 132 0.21 10.92 -6.25
CA VAL A 132 -0.06 12.03 -5.32
C VAL A 132 1.04 12.14 -4.26
N ALA A 133 1.50 11.03 -3.69
CA ALA A 133 2.61 11.02 -2.73
C ALA A 133 3.89 11.64 -3.31
N ARG A 134 4.22 11.30 -4.56
CA ARG A 134 5.38 11.84 -5.28
C ARG A 134 5.23 13.33 -5.59
N GLU A 135 4.09 13.73 -6.15
CA GLU A 135 3.89 15.08 -6.69
C GLU A 135 3.57 16.13 -5.62
N GLU A 136 2.70 15.79 -4.66
CA GLU A 136 2.22 16.74 -3.65
C GLU A 136 3.16 16.80 -2.43
N PHE A 137 3.79 15.68 -2.09
CA PHE A 137 4.60 15.54 -0.87
C PHE A 137 6.07 15.26 -1.12
N GLY A 138 6.50 15.16 -2.38
CA GLY A 138 7.90 14.99 -2.76
C GLY A 138 8.52 13.67 -2.30
N VAL A 139 7.70 12.62 -2.19
CA VAL A 139 8.19 11.28 -1.83
C VAL A 139 8.92 10.68 -3.03
N CYS A 140 10.22 10.42 -2.85
CA CYS A 140 11.08 9.82 -3.89
C CYS A 140 11.59 8.41 -3.53
N ASP A 141 11.34 7.93 -2.31
CA ASP A 141 11.73 6.58 -1.90
C ASP A 141 10.90 5.53 -2.66
N ALA A 142 11.57 4.72 -3.48
CA ALA A 142 10.92 3.76 -4.35
C ALA A 142 10.20 2.64 -3.57
N GLU A 143 10.69 2.28 -2.38
CA GLU A 143 10.06 1.26 -1.53
C GLU A 143 8.78 1.80 -0.89
N VAL A 144 8.78 3.05 -0.41
CA VAL A 144 7.57 3.74 0.08
C VAL A 144 6.52 3.86 -1.02
N LEU A 145 6.91 4.35 -2.20
CA LEU A 145 5.99 4.47 -3.33
C LEU A 145 5.45 3.11 -3.78
N ALA A 146 6.30 2.07 -3.82
CA ALA A 146 5.86 0.71 -4.14
C ALA A 146 4.87 0.17 -3.10
N ALA A 147 5.10 0.39 -1.81
CA ALA A 147 4.20 -0.03 -0.75
C ALA A 147 2.81 0.64 -0.88
N ILE A 148 2.77 1.92 -1.24
CA ILE A 148 1.52 2.63 -1.54
C ILE A 148 0.82 2.02 -2.76
N ARG A 149 1.51 1.84 -3.89
CA ARG A 149 0.90 1.25 -5.11
C ARG A 149 0.34 -0.14 -4.89
N ASN A 150 1.03 -0.94 -4.08
CA ASN A 150 0.69 -2.35 -3.91
C ASN A 150 -0.36 -2.60 -2.82
N HIS A 151 -0.79 -1.61 -2.04
CA HIS A 151 -1.55 -1.87 -0.81
C HIS A 151 -2.95 -2.51 -1.05
N THR A 152 -3.56 -2.34 -2.22
CA THR A 152 -4.90 -2.88 -2.51
C THR A 152 -4.87 -4.28 -3.14
N LEU A 153 -4.12 -4.46 -4.23
CA LEU A 153 -4.12 -5.71 -5.01
C LEU A 153 -2.84 -6.55 -4.79
N GLY A 154 -1.85 -5.98 -4.12
CA GLY A 154 -0.48 -6.47 -4.11
C GLY A 154 0.16 -6.52 -5.50
N ARG A 155 1.36 -7.09 -5.56
CA ARG A 155 2.04 -7.48 -6.80
C ARG A 155 3.02 -8.62 -6.51
N PRO A 156 3.30 -9.53 -7.47
CA PRO A 156 4.45 -10.41 -7.35
C PRO A 156 5.73 -9.62 -7.09
N GLY A 157 6.55 -10.07 -6.14
CA GLY A 157 7.79 -9.41 -5.76
C GLY A 157 7.65 -8.21 -4.82
N MET A 158 6.51 -8.05 -4.12
CA MET A 158 6.41 -7.06 -3.04
C MET A 158 7.57 -7.17 -2.05
N SER A 159 8.17 -6.03 -1.70
CA SER A 159 9.13 -5.95 -0.60
C SER A 159 8.45 -6.27 0.73
N LEU A 160 9.24 -6.53 1.78
CA LEU A 160 8.69 -6.79 3.10
C LEU A 160 7.92 -5.57 3.63
N VAL A 161 8.36 -4.34 3.34
CA VAL A 161 7.61 -3.10 3.67
C VAL A 161 6.27 -3.06 2.93
N SER A 162 6.23 -3.43 1.64
CA SER A 162 4.98 -3.52 0.88
C SER A 162 4.02 -4.56 1.50
N CYS A 163 4.53 -5.73 1.88
CA CYS A 163 3.74 -6.74 2.59
C CYS A 163 3.20 -6.21 3.93
N VAL A 164 4.01 -5.45 4.68
CA VAL A 164 3.59 -4.84 5.95
C VAL A 164 2.42 -3.89 5.74
N VAL A 165 2.49 -2.98 4.77
CA VAL A 165 1.44 -1.99 4.51
C VAL A 165 0.15 -2.65 3.99
N PHE A 166 0.28 -3.62 3.08
CA PHE A 166 -0.83 -4.43 2.57
C PHE A 166 -1.59 -5.14 3.71
N LEU A 167 -0.85 -5.74 4.64
CA LEU A 167 -1.43 -6.41 5.81
C LEU A 167 -2.02 -5.43 6.81
N ALA A 168 -1.31 -4.33 7.09
CA ALA A 168 -1.75 -3.31 8.03
C ALA A 168 -3.12 -2.75 7.62
N ASP A 169 -3.34 -2.41 6.34
CA ASP A 169 -4.65 -1.95 5.84
C ASP A 169 -5.78 -2.98 6.07
N SER A 170 -5.45 -4.26 5.96
CA SER A 170 -6.40 -5.36 6.08
C SER A 170 -6.77 -5.73 7.54
N MET A 171 -5.88 -5.46 8.51
CA MET A 171 -6.01 -5.97 9.88
C MET A 171 -5.87 -4.91 10.98
N GLU A 172 -5.78 -3.63 10.63
CA GLU A 172 -5.74 -2.53 11.60
C GLU A 172 -6.90 -2.64 12.64
N PRO A 173 -6.73 -2.18 13.90
CA PRO A 173 -7.68 -2.43 14.99
C PRO A 173 -9.15 -2.06 14.70
N GLY A 174 -9.40 -1.01 13.91
CA GLY A 174 -10.74 -0.56 13.53
C GLY A 174 -11.46 -1.48 12.52
N ARG A 175 -10.79 -2.51 11.99
CA ARG A 175 -11.43 -3.59 11.21
C ARG A 175 -12.27 -4.54 12.09
N GLY A 176 -12.11 -4.47 13.42
CA GLY A 176 -12.83 -5.28 14.39
C GLY A 176 -11.97 -6.39 15.01
N ASP A 177 -12.59 -7.22 15.87
CA ASP A 177 -11.90 -8.22 16.69
C ASP A 177 -12.48 -9.63 16.52
N THR A 178 -12.81 -10.01 15.29
CA THR A 178 -13.26 -11.38 15.00
C THR A 178 -12.13 -12.40 15.21
N LEU A 179 -12.50 -13.68 15.35
CA LEU A 179 -11.51 -14.75 15.47
C LEU A 179 -10.57 -14.78 14.26
N GLU A 180 -11.10 -14.62 13.05
CA GLU A 180 -10.35 -14.63 11.81
C GLU A 180 -9.34 -13.48 11.74
N LEU A 181 -9.75 -12.26 12.10
CA LEU A 181 -8.84 -11.10 12.13
C LEU A 181 -7.75 -11.27 13.19
N ASN A 182 -8.08 -11.83 14.36
CA ASN A 182 -7.11 -12.09 15.41
C ASN A 182 -6.09 -13.17 15.02
N GLU A 183 -6.53 -14.22 14.31
CA GLU A 183 -5.62 -15.21 13.76
C GLU A 183 -4.75 -14.63 12.64
N LEU A 184 -5.28 -13.77 11.77
CA LEU A 184 -4.50 -13.06 10.76
C LEU A 184 -3.41 -12.18 11.40
N ARG A 185 -3.74 -11.45 12.47
CA ARG A 185 -2.77 -10.63 13.24
C ARG A 185 -1.67 -11.48 13.89
N LYS A 186 -2.00 -12.68 14.38
CA LYS A 186 -0.98 -13.62 14.90
C LYS A 186 -0.13 -14.20 13.77
N LEU A 187 -0.74 -14.52 12.63
CA LEU A 187 -0.05 -15.07 11.48
C LEU A 187 0.91 -14.05 10.86
N SER A 188 0.52 -12.79 10.74
CA SER A 188 1.35 -11.72 10.17
C SER A 188 2.62 -11.48 10.95
N ARG A 189 2.58 -11.61 12.28
CA ARG A 189 3.77 -11.61 13.14
C ARG A 189 4.68 -12.80 12.87
N LYS A 190 4.14 -13.99 12.65
CA LYS A 190 4.94 -15.20 12.42
C LYS A 190 5.56 -15.26 11.03
N ASN A 191 4.81 -14.87 10.00
CA ASN A 191 5.23 -14.97 8.60
C ASN A 191 4.39 -14.05 7.71
N LEU A 192 5.01 -12.99 7.18
CA LEU A 192 4.34 -12.00 6.32
C LEU A 192 3.76 -12.65 5.05
N TYR A 193 4.49 -13.54 4.38
CA TYR A 193 4.01 -14.16 3.14
C TYR A 193 2.78 -15.04 3.35
N ARG A 194 2.73 -15.80 4.46
CA ARG A 194 1.54 -16.59 4.81
C ARG A 194 0.34 -15.70 5.13
N ALA A 195 0.56 -14.58 5.81
CA ALA A 195 -0.50 -13.63 6.07
C ALA A 195 -1.00 -12.97 4.78
N VAL A 196 -0.11 -12.56 3.87
CA VAL A 196 -0.50 -11.99 2.56
C VAL A 196 -1.32 -13.01 1.78
N LEU A 197 -0.88 -14.28 1.74
CA LEU A 197 -1.62 -15.37 1.12
C LEU A 197 -3.04 -15.48 1.70
N GLN A 198 -3.15 -15.56 3.03
CA GLN A 198 -4.43 -15.65 3.73
C GLN A 198 -5.35 -14.47 3.39
N THR A 199 -4.83 -13.24 3.45
CA THR A 199 -5.58 -12.03 3.07
C THR A 199 -6.07 -12.09 1.63
N CYS A 200 -5.23 -12.48 0.67
CA CYS A 200 -5.66 -12.63 -0.72
C CYS A 200 -6.76 -13.69 -0.88
N GLU A 201 -6.64 -14.84 -0.21
CA GLU A 201 -7.63 -15.92 -0.28
C GLU A 201 -8.97 -15.52 0.36
N ASP A 202 -8.94 -14.78 1.46
CA ASP A 202 -10.14 -14.26 2.11
C ASP A 202 -10.83 -13.20 1.24
N SER A 203 -10.07 -12.29 0.62
CA SER A 203 -10.59 -11.33 -0.35
C SER A 203 -11.24 -12.04 -1.55
N MET A 204 -10.58 -13.05 -2.12
CA MET A 204 -11.14 -13.84 -3.23
C MET A 204 -12.39 -14.60 -2.81
N ARG A 205 -12.41 -15.22 -1.63
CA ARG A 205 -13.61 -15.91 -1.11
C ARG A 205 -14.78 -14.95 -0.99
N SER A 206 -14.54 -13.73 -0.50
CA SER A 206 -15.55 -12.67 -0.43
C SER A 206 -16.07 -12.28 -1.82
N LEU A 207 -15.17 -12.14 -2.80
CA LEU A 207 -15.54 -11.82 -4.19
C LEU A 207 -16.35 -12.94 -4.84
N PHE A 208 -15.93 -14.20 -4.69
CA PHE A 208 -16.70 -15.35 -5.20
C PHE A 208 -18.11 -15.42 -4.59
N ALA A 209 -18.22 -15.24 -3.27
CA ALA A 209 -19.53 -15.24 -2.59
C ALA A 209 -20.46 -14.12 -3.09
N LYS A 210 -19.90 -13.00 -3.53
CA LYS A 210 -20.63 -11.84 -4.09
C LYS A 210 -20.75 -11.86 -5.61
N GLN A 211 -20.23 -12.90 -6.29
CA GLN A 211 -20.07 -12.94 -7.75
C GLN A 211 -19.35 -11.69 -8.30
N GLY A 212 -18.41 -11.15 -7.53
CA GLY A 212 -17.61 -9.99 -7.89
C GLY A 212 -16.48 -10.34 -8.84
N LEU A 213 -16.09 -9.39 -9.67
CA LEU A 213 -14.95 -9.54 -10.57
C LEU A 213 -13.64 -9.58 -9.78
N ILE A 214 -12.66 -10.34 -10.27
CA ILE A 214 -11.34 -10.48 -9.66
C ILE A 214 -10.30 -9.90 -10.61
N HIS A 215 -9.56 -8.88 -10.16
CA HIS A 215 -8.47 -8.30 -10.93
C HIS A 215 -7.33 -9.33 -11.08
N PRO A 216 -6.77 -9.57 -12.28
CA PRO A 216 -5.70 -10.56 -12.50
C PRO A 216 -4.49 -10.39 -11.58
N ARG A 217 -4.07 -9.14 -11.34
CA ARG A 217 -3.04 -8.77 -10.35
C ARG A 217 -3.24 -9.42 -8.98
N ALA A 218 -4.46 -9.49 -8.45
CA ALA A 218 -4.73 -10.12 -7.15
C ALA A 218 -4.46 -11.64 -7.17
N LEU A 219 -4.80 -12.31 -8.28
CA LEU A 219 -4.50 -13.74 -8.47
C LEU A 219 -2.99 -13.99 -8.56
N GLN A 220 -2.29 -13.12 -9.27
CA GLN A 220 -0.83 -13.17 -9.38
C GLN A 220 -0.17 -12.97 -8.00
N THR A 221 -0.61 -11.99 -7.22
CA THR A 221 -0.15 -11.75 -5.84
C THR A 221 -0.37 -12.98 -4.97
N ARG A 222 -1.56 -13.59 -5.03
CA ARG A 222 -1.87 -14.81 -4.27
C ARG A 222 -0.91 -15.96 -4.61
N ASN A 223 -0.67 -16.20 -5.90
CA ASN A 223 0.20 -17.29 -6.36
C ASN A 223 1.66 -17.05 -5.95
N TRP A 224 2.13 -15.80 -6.06
CA TRP A 224 3.44 -15.41 -5.57
C TRP A 224 3.58 -15.62 -4.05
N ALA A 225 2.60 -15.16 -3.26
CA ALA A 225 2.61 -15.30 -1.81
C ALA A 225 2.64 -16.78 -1.38
N LEU A 226 1.91 -17.66 -2.09
CA LEU A 226 1.97 -19.11 -1.87
C LEU A 226 3.38 -19.67 -2.10
N GLN A 227 4.03 -19.30 -3.21
CA GLN A 227 5.39 -19.76 -3.50
C GLN A 227 6.38 -19.30 -2.43
N MET A 228 6.30 -18.03 -2.00
CA MET A 228 7.17 -17.49 -0.95
C MET A 228 6.93 -18.16 0.40
N ALA A 229 5.66 -18.41 0.75
CA ALA A 229 5.29 -19.11 1.97
C ALA A 229 5.87 -20.53 2.03
N GLN A 230 5.86 -21.27 0.91
CA GLN A 230 6.45 -22.61 0.83
C GLN A 230 7.99 -22.59 0.90
N GLN A 231 8.64 -21.59 0.30
CA GLN A 231 10.09 -21.46 0.40
C GLN A 231 10.54 -21.14 1.83
N SER A 232 9.79 -20.31 2.54
CA SER A 232 10.09 -19.94 3.93
C SER A 232 10.05 -21.12 4.90
N THR A 233 9.26 -22.17 4.63
CA THR A 233 9.25 -23.40 5.45
C THR A 233 10.45 -24.29 5.16
N THR A 234 10.88 -24.40 3.90
CA THR A 234 11.98 -25.31 3.52
C THR A 234 13.35 -24.87 4.02
N LYS A 235 13.56 -23.57 4.27
CA LYS A 235 14.82 -23.04 4.84
C LYS A 235 14.91 -23.22 6.37
N GLY A 236 13.82 -23.54 7.06
CA GLY A 236 13.76 -23.69 8.52
C GLY A 236 14.15 -25.07 9.08
N ASP A 237 14.24 -26.10 8.23
CA ASP A 237 14.41 -27.52 8.64
C ASP A 237 15.71 -28.17 8.11
N LYS A 238 16.85 -27.47 8.14
CA LYS A 238 18.14 -28.19 8.06
C LYS A 238 18.57 -28.60 9.48
N PRO A 239 18.49 -29.89 9.87
CA PRO A 239 19.09 -30.33 11.11
C PRO A 239 20.59 -30.00 11.06
N LYS A 240 21.08 -29.28 12.08
CA LYS A 240 22.51 -29.20 12.34
C LYS A 240 22.97 -30.63 12.65
N LEU A 241 23.54 -31.32 11.67
CA LEU A 241 24.33 -32.50 11.93
C LEU A 241 25.50 -32.06 12.81
N SER A 242 25.44 -32.43 14.09
CA SER A 242 26.58 -32.40 15.00
C SER A 242 27.65 -33.33 14.44
N SER A 243 28.77 -32.77 14.00
CA SER A 243 30.00 -33.55 13.83
C SER A 243 30.60 -33.77 15.22
N SER A 244 30.74 -35.07 15.53
CA SER A 244 31.56 -35.61 16.63
C SER A 244 33.04 -35.35 16.42
#